data_AF-A0A4S8ZK89-F1
#
_entry.id   AF-A0A4S8ZK89-F1
#
_cell.length_a   1.000
_cell.length_b   1.000
_cell.length_c   1.000
_cell.angle_alpha   90.00
_cell.angle_beta   90.00
_cell.angle_gamma   90.00
#
_symmetry.space_group_name_H-M   'P 1'
#
loop_
_entity.id
_entity.type
_entity.pdbx_description
1 polymer ?
#
loop_
_entity_poly.entity_id
_entity_poly.type
_entity_poly.pdbx_seq_one_letter_code
_entity_poly.pdbx_strand_id
1 'polypeptide(L)'
;MRNNSQANKPRQAASTKQTKPEIRTDKAYAPMRTTAGDSIFFFKDDEQPYGFLCQWYRSRFKDPDSGLEFNCAEQWMMWNKAQLAGDATSARTIMATTSPRKQKQLGRDVEGFDVDAWDQIKLDVVQRGNYLKFTQATNVSSMKMDDVGEPLPLKDLLLATGEQELAEASRFDRVWGIGFDAQQAQTTSRDKWGQNLLGIALMNVRDKVRHEAEATCETSREN
;
A
#
# COMPACT_ATOMS: atom_id res chain seq x y z
N MET A 1 -51.02 -11.81 44.92
CA MET A 1 -51.56 -10.60 45.58
C MET A 1 -50.64 -9.44 45.20
N ARG A 2 -50.91 -8.72 44.10
CA ARG A 2 -51.55 -7.38 44.04
C ARG A 2 -51.01 -6.36 45.05
N ASN A 3 -50.29 -5.35 44.53
CA ASN A 3 -50.40 -3.89 44.77
C ASN A 3 -49.10 -3.26 44.23
N ASN A 4 -49.04 -2.59 43.07
CA ASN A 4 -49.70 -1.35 42.62
C ASN A 4 -49.39 -0.13 43.51
N SER A 5 -48.53 0.79 43.05
CA SER A 5 -48.85 2.22 43.08
C SER A 5 -47.92 3.05 42.19
N GLN A 6 -48.55 3.96 41.44
CA GLN A 6 -47.99 4.87 40.44
C GLN A 6 -47.57 6.23 41.03
N ALA A 7 -46.91 7.01 40.17
CA ALA A 7 -46.82 8.48 40.12
C ALA A 7 -45.84 9.11 41.13
N ASN A 8 -45.06 10.15 40.82
CA ASN A 8 -45.34 11.30 39.95
C ASN A 8 -44.02 12.04 39.58
N LYS A 9 -43.94 12.70 38.42
CA LYS A 9 -42.95 13.77 38.10
C LYS A 9 -43.57 15.14 38.42
N PRO A 10 -42.80 16.23 38.66
CA PRO A 10 -42.57 17.20 37.56
C PRO A 10 -41.26 18.04 37.57
N ARG A 11 -40.85 18.43 36.35
CA ARG A 11 -40.25 19.69 35.79
C ARG A 11 -39.26 20.54 36.62
N GLN A 12 -37.99 20.65 36.17
CA GLN A 12 -37.38 21.67 35.26
C GLN A 12 -36.83 22.93 35.98
N ALA A 13 -35.54 23.18 35.79
CA ALA A 13 -34.98 24.53 35.69
C ALA A 13 -33.81 24.51 34.69
N ALA A 14 -33.91 25.38 33.68
CA ALA A 14 -32.93 25.59 32.62
C ALA A 14 -31.89 26.63 33.05
N SER A 15 -30.65 26.49 32.56
CA SER A 15 -29.73 27.63 32.42
C SER A 15 -28.80 27.40 31.24
N THR A 16 -29.09 28.11 30.16
CA THR A 16 -28.31 28.23 28.93
C THR A 16 -27.10 29.14 29.15
N LYS A 17 -25.89 28.73 28.74
CA LYS A 17 -24.85 29.64 28.26
C LYS A 17 -24.06 29.01 27.12
N GLN A 18 -23.72 29.86 26.16
CA GLN A 18 -23.32 29.59 24.78
C GLN A 18 -21.88 29.08 24.59
N THR A 19 -21.79 28.13 23.66
CA THR A 19 -20.74 27.75 22.69
C THR A 19 -19.41 28.51 22.57
N LYS A 20 -18.33 27.73 22.35
CA LYS A 20 -17.24 28.00 21.38
C LYS A 20 -16.82 26.66 20.71
N PRO A 21 -16.47 26.61 19.40
CA PRO A 21 -16.46 25.37 18.62
C PRO A 21 -15.08 24.69 18.51
N GLU A 22 -15.08 23.52 17.85
CA GLU A 22 -13.93 22.75 17.28
C GLU A 22 -13.25 21.73 18.22
N ILE A 23 -12.86 20.52 17.82
CA ILE A 23 -12.47 19.96 16.50
C ILE A 23 -13.07 18.55 16.37
N ARG A 24 -13.68 18.26 15.21
CA ARG A 24 -14.20 16.92 14.86
C ARG A 24 -13.10 16.11 14.17
N THR A 25 -12.43 15.22 14.89
CA THR A 25 -11.49 14.26 14.30
C THR A 25 -12.22 12.99 13.91
N ASP A 26 -12.96 13.03 12.81
CA ASP A 26 -13.52 11.82 12.17
C ASP A 26 -12.67 11.47 10.94
N LYS A 27 -11.71 10.56 11.09
CA LYS A 27 -11.30 9.61 10.05
C LYS A 27 -10.99 8.26 10.69
N ALA A 28 -12.03 7.61 11.21
CA ALA A 28 -12.01 6.17 11.37
C ALA A 28 -12.18 5.55 9.98
N TYR A 29 -11.13 4.91 9.46
CA TYR A 29 -11.24 4.07 8.27
C TYR A 29 -12.12 2.88 8.65
N ALA A 30 -13.38 2.88 8.21
CA ALA A 30 -14.26 1.74 8.41
C ALA A 30 -13.76 0.56 7.58
N PRO A 31 -13.68 -0.67 8.11
CA PRO A 31 -13.31 -1.82 7.31
C PRO A 31 -14.45 -2.13 6.33
N MET A 32 -14.24 -1.85 5.04
CA MET A 32 -15.12 -2.33 3.98
C MET A 32 -15.14 -3.85 4.02
N ARG A 33 -16.35 -4.42 4.06
CA ARG A 33 -16.58 -5.86 4.02
C ARG A 33 -16.41 -6.37 2.59
N THR A 34 -15.21 -6.81 2.23
CA THR A 34 -14.98 -7.65 1.05
C THR A 34 -15.09 -9.12 1.46
N THR A 35 -16.00 -9.85 0.83
CA THR A 35 -15.99 -11.31 0.86
C THR A 35 -14.76 -11.80 0.12
N ALA A 36 -14.03 -12.79 0.67
CA ALA A 36 -12.75 -13.30 0.16
C ALA A 36 -12.77 -13.86 -1.30
N GLY A 37 -13.92 -13.84 -1.98
CA GLY A 37 -14.06 -14.19 -3.40
C GLY A 37 -13.58 -13.12 -4.39
N ASP A 38 -13.37 -11.87 -3.94
CA ASP A 38 -13.06 -10.74 -4.84
C ASP A 38 -11.60 -10.26 -4.76
N SER A 39 -10.75 -10.90 -3.95
CA SER A 39 -9.35 -10.49 -3.78
C SER A 39 -8.45 -10.99 -4.93
N ILE A 40 -7.58 -10.11 -5.43
CA ILE A 40 -6.45 -10.47 -6.29
C ILE A 40 -5.28 -10.84 -5.38
N PHE A 41 -4.87 -12.11 -5.45
CA PHE A 41 -3.67 -12.59 -4.77
C PHE A 41 -2.44 -12.46 -5.68
N PHE A 42 -1.35 -11.98 -5.12
CA PHE A 42 -0.06 -11.89 -5.83
C PHE A 42 1.09 -12.16 -4.86
N PHE A 43 2.20 -12.72 -5.34
CA PHE A 43 3.40 -12.87 -4.51
C PHE A 43 4.70 -12.70 -5.28
N LYS A 44 4.88 -13.39 -6.40
CA LYS A 44 6.15 -13.40 -7.13
C LYS A 44 6.14 -12.45 -8.31
N ASP A 45 7.31 -11.92 -8.65
CA ASP A 45 7.52 -11.05 -9.80
C ASP A 45 7.29 -11.74 -11.16
N ASP A 46 7.43 -13.07 -11.22
CA ASP A 46 7.19 -13.89 -12.41
C ASP A 46 5.79 -14.53 -12.47
N GLU A 47 4.92 -14.24 -11.49
CA GLU A 47 3.56 -14.75 -11.45
C GLU A 47 2.67 -14.01 -12.45
N GLN A 48 1.89 -14.75 -13.25
CA GLN A 48 0.95 -14.17 -14.20
C GLN A 48 -0.49 -14.32 -13.68
N PRO A 49 -1.36 -13.32 -13.90
CA PRO A 49 -1.08 -12.03 -14.56
C PRO A 49 -0.56 -10.94 -13.62
N TYR A 50 -0.46 -11.21 -12.31
CA TYR A 50 -0.38 -10.15 -11.28
C TYR A 50 1.01 -9.86 -10.71
N GLY A 51 2.08 -10.44 -11.26
CA GLY A 51 3.44 -10.27 -10.77
C GLY A 51 3.92 -8.82 -10.79
N PHE A 52 3.32 -7.97 -11.64
CA PHE A 52 3.58 -6.53 -11.66
C PHE A 52 3.23 -5.82 -10.34
N LEU A 53 2.40 -6.41 -9.47
CA LEU A 53 2.09 -5.88 -8.14
C LEU A 53 3.22 -6.13 -7.13
N CYS A 54 4.11 -7.10 -7.39
CA CYS A 54 5.23 -7.43 -6.52
C CYS A 54 6.26 -6.28 -6.44
N GLN A 55 6.84 -6.06 -5.26
CA GLN A 55 7.93 -5.09 -5.06
C GLN A 55 9.18 -5.42 -5.88
N TRP A 56 9.38 -6.70 -6.19
CA TRP A 56 10.55 -7.22 -6.90
C TRP A 56 10.40 -7.15 -8.42
N TYR A 57 9.20 -6.82 -8.91
CA TYR A 57 8.94 -6.66 -10.33
C TYR A 57 9.87 -5.60 -10.92
N ARG A 58 10.64 -5.98 -11.95
CA ARG A 58 11.59 -5.10 -12.60
C ARG A 58 10.85 -3.93 -13.24
N SER A 59 11.08 -2.74 -12.70
CA SER A 59 10.39 -1.52 -13.09
C SER A 59 11.28 -0.34 -12.75
N ARG A 60 11.79 0.34 -13.79
CA ARG A 60 12.64 1.51 -13.59
C ARG A 60 11.77 2.74 -13.36
N PHE A 61 12.09 3.50 -12.32
CA PHE A 61 11.46 4.78 -12.03
C PHE A 61 12.46 5.71 -11.35
N LYS A 62 12.27 7.02 -11.54
CA LYS A 62 13.11 8.07 -10.99
C LYS A 62 12.38 8.79 -9.87
N ASP A 63 13.10 9.05 -8.79
CA ASP A 63 12.63 9.94 -7.74
C ASP A 63 13.04 11.38 -8.06
N PRO A 64 12.09 12.32 -8.16
CA PRO A 64 12.41 13.70 -8.50
C PRO A 64 13.20 14.42 -7.40
N ASP A 65 13.04 14.03 -6.13
CA ASP A 65 13.66 14.73 -5.00
C ASP A 65 15.14 14.36 -4.85
N SER A 66 15.47 13.07 -4.91
CA SER A 66 16.87 12.60 -4.86
C SER A 66 17.56 12.60 -6.22
N GLY A 67 16.81 12.62 -7.32
CA GLY A 67 17.33 12.46 -8.69
C GLY A 67 17.80 11.04 -9.02
N LEU A 68 17.66 10.08 -8.10
CA LEU A 68 18.09 8.69 -8.28
C LEU A 68 17.08 7.88 -9.11
N GLU A 69 17.60 6.93 -9.88
CA GLU A 69 16.79 5.91 -10.56
C GLU A 69 16.85 4.59 -9.79
N PHE A 70 15.69 3.99 -9.58
CA PHE A 70 15.52 2.70 -8.91
C PHE A 70 15.10 1.66 -9.93
N ASN A 71 15.60 0.43 -9.79
CA ASN A 71 15.32 -0.65 -10.74
C ASN A 71 14.08 -1.49 -10.39
N CYS A 72 13.58 -1.35 -9.16
CA CYS A 72 12.34 -1.92 -8.65
C CYS A 72 11.97 -1.22 -7.33
N ALA A 73 10.76 -1.48 -6.83
CA ALA A 73 10.27 -0.83 -5.63
C ALA A 73 10.91 -1.37 -4.33
N GLU A 74 11.44 -2.60 -4.34
CA GLU A 74 12.28 -3.11 -3.23
C GLU A 74 13.55 -2.27 -3.04
N GLN A 75 14.23 -1.88 -4.13
CA GLN A 75 15.43 -1.04 -4.05
C GLN A 75 15.12 0.30 -3.38
N TRP A 76 14.00 0.92 -3.79
CA TRP A 76 13.49 2.15 -3.21
C TRP A 76 13.23 2.01 -1.71
N MET A 77 12.54 0.95 -1.30
CA MET A 77 12.18 0.72 0.10
C MET A 77 13.43 0.53 0.97
N MET A 78 14.38 -0.30 0.53
CA MET A 78 15.60 -0.57 1.29
C MET A 78 16.53 0.64 1.33
N TRP A 79 16.62 1.42 0.24
CA TRP A 79 17.39 2.67 0.24
C TRP A 79 16.81 3.68 1.23
N ASN A 80 15.49 3.91 1.24
CA ASN A 80 14.85 4.81 2.20
C ASN A 80 15.04 4.34 3.65
N LYS A 81 15.05 3.02 3.88
CA LYS A 81 15.36 2.44 5.19
C LYS A 81 16.78 2.79 5.65
N ALA A 82 17.77 2.67 4.77
CA ALA A 82 19.15 3.07 5.06
C ALA A 82 19.28 4.59 5.27
N GLN A 83 18.56 5.40 4.49
CA GLN A 83 18.54 6.86 4.65
C GLN A 83 17.95 7.29 5.99
N LEU A 84 16.85 6.65 6.44
CA LEU A 84 16.25 6.92 7.76
C LEU A 84 17.25 6.64 8.89
N ALA A 85 18.02 5.56 8.78
CA ALA A 85 19.02 5.18 9.77
C ALA A 85 20.32 6.01 9.70
N GLY A 86 20.47 6.87 8.68
CA GLY A 86 21.73 7.60 8.43
C GLY A 86 22.87 6.72 7.92
N ASP A 87 22.59 5.48 7.50
CA ASP A 87 23.59 4.53 7.01
C ASP A 87 23.90 4.74 5.51
N ALA A 88 24.75 5.72 5.25
CA ALA A 88 25.19 6.07 3.90
C ALA A 88 25.97 4.95 3.19
N THR A 89 26.55 4.01 3.93
CA THR A 89 27.27 2.87 3.35
C THR A 89 26.27 1.87 2.78
N SER A 90 25.28 1.46 3.57
CA SER A 90 24.21 0.58 3.10
C SER A 90 23.42 1.22 1.97
N ALA A 91 23.09 2.51 2.06
CA ALA A 91 22.39 3.24 0.99
C ALA A 91 23.15 3.14 -0.35
N ARG A 92 24.48 3.37 -0.35
CA ARG A 92 25.31 3.22 -1.56
C ARG A 92 25.36 1.78 -2.07
N THR A 93 25.51 0.79 -1.19
CA THR A 93 25.58 -0.62 -1.59
C THR A 93 24.25 -1.14 -2.14
N ILE A 94 23.12 -0.68 -1.59
CA ILE A 94 21.77 -0.98 -2.09
C ILE A 94 21.58 -0.40 -3.50
N MET A 95 22.01 0.85 -3.73
CA MET A 95 21.93 1.47 -5.06
C MET A 95 22.85 0.80 -6.09
N ALA A 96 23.98 0.23 -5.65
CA ALA A 96 24.95 -0.42 -6.53
C ALA A 96 24.51 -1.82 -7.02
N THR A 97 23.43 -2.41 -6.50
CA THR A 97 22.97 -3.74 -6.91
C THR A 97 21.62 -3.70 -7.61
N THR A 98 21.46 -4.56 -8.62
CA THR A 98 20.21 -4.72 -9.37
C THR A 98 19.38 -5.93 -8.95
N SER A 99 19.80 -6.69 -7.92
CA SER A 99 19.10 -7.88 -7.46
C SER A 99 18.17 -7.54 -6.28
N PRO A 100 16.84 -7.68 -6.42
CA PRO A 100 15.90 -7.44 -5.32
C PRO A 100 16.20 -8.28 -4.07
N ARG A 101 16.63 -9.53 -4.28
CA ARG A 101 17.07 -10.41 -3.19
C ARG A 101 18.25 -9.81 -2.41
N LYS A 102 19.25 -9.26 -3.11
CA LYS A 102 20.42 -8.63 -2.47
C LYS A 102 20.04 -7.31 -1.81
N GLN A 103 19.18 -6.51 -2.44
CA GLN A 103 18.66 -5.26 -1.85
C GLN A 103 17.94 -5.54 -0.54
N LYS A 104 17.02 -6.52 -0.51
CA LYS A 104 16.32 -6.96 0.71
C LYS A 104 17.28 -7.43 1.79
N GLN A 105 18.32 -8.18 1.43
CA GLN A 105 19.35 -8.60 2.38
C GLN A 105 20.05 -7.40 3.00
N LEU A 106 20.58 -6.50 2.17
CA LEU A 106 21.28 -5.30 2.63
C LEU A 106 20.40 -4.41 3.50
N GLY A 107 19.11 -4.29 3.17
CA GLY A 107 18.18 -3.54 4.00
C GLY A 107 17.88 -4.18 5.35
N ARG A 108 18.09 -5.50 5.53
CA ARG A 108 18.06 -6.14 6.86
C ARG A 108 19.31 -5.84 7.68
N ASP A 109 20.42 -5.59 7.00
CA ASP A 109 21.74 -5.39 7.60
C ASP A 109 22.07 -3.89 7.82
N VAL A 110 21.11 -2.99 7.61
CA VAL A 110 21.25 -1.54 7.87
C VAL A 110 21.62 -1.29 9.32
N GLU A 111 22.72 -0.60 9.54
CA GLU A 111 23.21 -0.23 10.87
C GLU A 111 22.36 0.90 11.46
N GLY A 112 22.08 0.85 12.76
CA GLY A 112 21.30 1.90 13.43
C GLY A 112 19.80 1.92 13.09
N PHE A 113 19.26 0.82 12.55
CA PHE A 113 17.84 0.75 12.19
C PHE A 113 16.90 0.86 13.41
N ASP A 114 16.13 1.93 13.45
CA ASP A 114 15.05 2.15 14.41
C ASP A 114 13.71 1.63 13.85
N VAL A 115 13.19 0.57 14.46
CA VAL A 115 11.93 -0.07 14.08
C VAL A 115 10.75 0.87 14.30
N ASP A 116 10.72 1.60 15.41
CA ASP A 116 9.59 2.47 15.77
C ASP A 116 9.54 3.67 14.83
N ALA A 117 10.70 4.29 14.55
CA ALA A 117 10.79 5.37 13.57
C ALA A 117 10.37 4.91 12.16
N TRP A 118 10.78 3.70 11.76
CA TRP A 118 10.37 3.13 10.48
C TRP A 118 8.87 2.85 10.43
N ASP A 119 8.31 2.31 11.50
CA ASP A 119 6.89 1.97 11.56
C ASP A 119 5.97 3.19 11.39
N GLN A 120 6.44 4.38 11.76
CA GLN A 120 5.71 5.64 11.51
C GLN A 120 5.66 6.05 10.03
N ILE A 121 6.67 5.70 9.22
CA ILE A 121 6.81 6.23 7.85
C ILE A 121 6.74 5.16 6.75
N LYS A 122 6.85 3.87 7.11
CA LYS A 122 7.06 2.78 6.14
C LYS A 122 5.97 2.71 5.08
N LEU A 123 4.72 2.96 5.47
CA LEU A 123 3.59 2.93 4.55
C LEU A 123 3.71 4.04 3.50
N ASP A 124 3.95 5.28 3.93
CA ASP A 124 4.11 6.43 3.04
C ASP A 124 5.30 6.25 2.09
N VAL A 125 6.43 5.73 2.58
CA VAL A 125 7.60 5.40 1.76
C VAL A 125 7.24 4.40 0.68
N VAL A 126 6.58 3.29 1.04
CA VAL A 126 6.21 2.24 0.08
C VAL A 126 5.13 2.74 -0.89
N GLN A 127 4.17 3.55 -0.43
CA GLN A 127 3.18 4.19 -1.30
C GLN A 127 3.84 5.11 -2.32
N ARG A 128 4.77 5.96 -1.90
CA ARG A 128 5.50 6.84 -2.83
C ARG A 128 6.29 6.05 -3.87
N GLY A 129 7.00 5.01 -3.45
CA GLY A 129 7.75 4.14 -4.38
C GLY A 129 6.84 3.46 -5.40
N ASN A 130 5.71 2.92 -4.94
CA ASN A 130 4.72 2.34 -5.84
C ASN A 130 4.09 3.39 -6.76
N TYR A 131 3.78 4.59 -6.27
CA TYR A 131 3.27 5.67 -7.12
C TYR A 131 4.25 6.01 -8.25
N LEU A 132 5.53 6.19 -7.95
CA LEU A 132 6.56 6.45 -8.97
C LEU A 132 6.69 5.27 -9.95
N LYS A 133 6.73 4.03 -9.44
CA LYS A 133 6.73 2.81 -10.27
C LYS A 133 5.55 2.78 -11.24
N PHE A 134 4.34 2.91 -10.73
CA PHE A 134 3.13 2.74 -11.53
C PHE A 134 2.86 3.90 -12.49
N THR A 135 3.33 5.12 -12.18
CA THR A 135 3.15 6.28 -13.06
C THR A 135 4.23 6.42 -14.14
N GLN A 136 5.41 5.80 -13.95
CA GLN A 136 6.55 5.97 -14.87
C GLN A 136 6.91 4.71 -15.67
N ALA A 137 6.73 3.51 -15.09
CA ALA A 137 7.22 2.28 -15.71
C ALA A 137 6.20 1.64 -16.66
N THR A 138 6.73 0.92 -17.64
CA THR A 138 5.99 -0.01 -18.51
C THR A 138 6.31 -1.45 -18.11
N ASN A 139 5.44 -2.41 -18.44
CA ASN A 139 5.81 -3.83 -18.36
C ASN A 139 6.83 -4.10 -19.48
N VAL A 140 8.08 -4.31 -19.09
CA VAL A 140 9.10 -4.78 -20.02
C VAL A 140 9.66 -6.05 -19.43
N SER A 141 9.36 -7.15 -20.13
CA SER A 141 9.82 -8.52 -19.88
C SER A 141 10.07 -8.85 -18.41
N SER A 142 9.09 -9.52 -17.78
CA SER A 142 9.38 -10.34 -16.60
C SER A 142 10.63 -11.19 -16.87
N MET A 143 11.35 -11.64 -15.84
CA MET A 143 12.54 -12.50 -15.99
C MET A 143 12.30 -13.79 -16.82
N LYS A 144 11.06 -14.06 -17.25
CA LYS A 144 10.65 -15.16 -18.12
C LYS A 144 9.54 -14.81 -19.14
N MET A 145 9.20 -13.53 -19.35
CA MET A 145 8.25 -13.21 -20.42
C MET A 145 9.02 -13.33 -21.72
N ASP A 146 8.63 -14.34 -22.49
CA ASP A 146 8.74 -14.35 -23.93
C ASP A 146 8.32 -12.97 -24.48
N ASP A 147 9.33 -12.27 -24.98
CA ASP A 147 9.39 -10.86 -25.37
C ASP A 147 8.60 -10.58 -26.67
N VAL A 148 7.34 -11.02 -26.73
CA VAL A 148 6.51 -11.00 -27.95
C VAL A 148 5.33 -10.02 -27.87
N GLY A 149 5.24 -9.23 -26.80
CA GLY A 149 4.15 -8.29 -26.55
C GLY A 149 4.59 -6.82 -26.51
N GLU A 150 3.69 -5.92 -26.91
CA GLU A 150 3.89 -4.48 -26.79
C GLU A 150 4.00 -4.05 -25.32
N PRO A 151 4.95 -3.17 -24.96
CA PRO A 151 5.02 -2.60 -23.62
C PRO A 151 3.75 -1.79 -23.29
N LEU A 152 3.06 -2.20 -22.24
CA LEU A 152 1.92 -1.56 -21.59
C LEU A 152 2.38 -0.72 -20.38
N PRO A 153 1.79 0.45 -20.15
CA PRO A 153 2.00 1.20 -18.91
C PRO A 153 1.56 0.41 -17.69
N LEU A 154 2.41 0.32 -16.64
CA LEU A 154 2.02 -0.34 -15.40
C LEU A 154 0.82 0.34 -14.75
N LYS A 155 0.68 1.66 -14.96
CA LYS A 155 -0.48 2.47 -14.56
C LYS A 155 -1.79 1.81 -14.96
N ASP A 156 -1.88 1.37 -16.22
CA ASP A 156 -3.11 0.85 -16.80
C ASP A 156 -3.40 -0.55 -16.23
N LEU A 157 -2.36 -1.36 -16.02
CA LEU A 157 -2.47 -2.65 -15.33
C LEU A 157 -2.96 -2.51 -13.89
N LEU A 158 -2.49 -1.49 -13.16
CA LEU A 158 -2.97 -1.21 -11.81
C LEU A 158 -4.43 -0.77 -11.80
N LEU A 159 -4.83 0.14 -12.69
CA LEU A 159 -6.21 0.60 -12.80
C LEU A 159 -7.17 -0.53 -13.21
N ALA A 160 -6.71 -1.46 -14.06
CA ALA A 160 -7.48 -2.63 -14.49
C ALA A 160 -7.83 -3.60 -13.35
N THR A 161 -7.18 -3.51 -12.19
CA THR A 161 -7.58 -4.25 -10.98
C THR A 161 -8.91 -3.77 -10.38
N GLY A 162 -9.48 -2.68 -10.92
CA GLY A 162 -10.81 -2.19 -10.56
C GLY A 162 -10.92 -1.85 -9.08
N GLU A 163 -11.92 -2.43 -8.43
CA GLU A 163 -12.19 -2.26 -6.98
C GLU A 163 -11.73 -3.48 -6.15
N GLN A 164 -11.07 -4.45 -6.78
CA GLN A 164 -10.67 -5.68 -6.10
C GLN A 164 -9.64 -5.40 -5.01
N GLU A 165 -9.74 -6.16 -3.92
CA GLU A 165 -8.75 -6.11 -2.85
C GLU A 165 -7.44 -6.74 -3.35
N LEU A 166 -6.33 -6.00 -3.24
CA LEU A 166 -5.01 -6.51 -3.59
C LEU A 166 -4.38 -7.15 -2.34
N ALA A 167 -4.00 -8.41 -2.42
CA ALA A 167 -3.51 -9.19 -1.27
C ALA A 167 -2.15 -9.85 -1.58
N GLU A 168 -1.10 -9.43 -0.88
CA GLU A 168 0.22 -10.06 -1.02
C GLU A 168 0.22 -11.43 -0.31
N ALA A 169 0.17 -12.50 -1.09
CA ALA A 169 0.05 -13.89 -0.68
C ALA A 169 1.40 -14.51 -0.23
N SER A 170 2.11 -13.77 0.63
CA SER A 170 3.36 -14.23 1.25
C SER A 170 3.07 -15.05 2.51
N ARG A 171 3.48 -16.33 2.51
CA ARG A 171 3.36 -17.22 3.69
C ARG A 171 4.20 -16.81 4.89
N PHE A 172 5.24 -16.01 4.67
CA PHE A 172 6.25 -15.70 5.68
C PHE A 172 6.16 -14.26 6.18
N ASP A 173 5.31 -13.43 5.58
CA ASP A 173 5.17 -12.02 5.90
C ASP A 173 3.75 -11.70 6.33
N ARG A 174 3.58 -11.29 7.59
CA ARG A 174 2.30 -10.87 8.17
C ARG A 174 2.17 -9.36 8.33
N VAL A 175 3.18 -8.60 7.92
CA VAL A 175 3.16 -7.13 7.95
C VAL A 175 2.86 -6.60 6.56
N TRP A 176 3.71 -6.91 5.58
CA TRP A 176 3.48 -6.51 4.19
C TRP A 176 2.49 -7.44 3.48
N GLY A 177 2.53 -8.72 3.83
CA GLY A 177 1.65 -9.75 3.30
C GLY A 177 0.53 -10.21 4.23
N ILE A 178 -0.27 -11.14 3.71
CA ILE A 178 -1.42 -11.75 4.41
C ILE A 178 -1.02 -12.95 5.28
N GLY A 179 0.22 -13.43 5.24
CA GLY A 179 0.68 -14.58 6.02
C GLY A 179 0.22 -15.94 5.51
N PHE A 180 -0.34 -16.01 4.30
CA PHE A 180 -0.84 -17.23 3.66
C PHE A 180 -0.53 -17.19 2.16
N ASP A 181 -0.43 -18.36 1.54
CA ASP A 181 -0.50 -18.41 0.07
C ASP A 181 -1.94 -18.22 -0.41
N ALA A 182 -2.11 -18.00 -1.72
CA ALA A 182 -3.41 -17.70 -2.32
C ALA A 182 -4.44 -18.81 -2.11
N GLN A 183 -4.02 -20.08 -2.05
CA GLN A 183 -4.93 -21.22 -1.87
C GLN A 183 -5.42 -21.30 -0.41
N GLN A 184 -4.51 -21.14 0.54
CA GLN A 184 -4.83 -21.12 1.96
C GLN A 184 -5.70 -19.91 2.31
N ALA A 185 -5.42 -18.74 1.71
CA ALA A 185 -6.15 -17.51 1.95
C ALA A 185 -7.64 -17.63 1.59
N GLN A 186 -7.99 -18.33 0.50
CA GLN A 186 -9.38 -18.55 0.07
C GLN A 186 -10.24 -19.30 1.11
N THR A 187 -9.62 -20.15 1.93
CA THR A 187 -10.32 -20.94 2.96
C THR A 187 -10.06 -20.42 4.38
N THR A 188 -9.24 -19.37 4.50
CA THR A 188 -8.86 -18.77 5.78
C THR A 188 -9.63 -17.48 5.98
N SER A 189 -10.34 -17.39 7.11
CA SER A 189 -11.09 -16.19 7.46
C SER A 189 -10.21 -14.93 7.49
N ARG A 190 -10.75 -13.82 6.97
CA ARG A 190 -10.02 -12.56 6.71
C ARG A 190 -9.45 -11.90 7.97
N ASP A 191 -10.03 -12.16 9.14
CA ASP A 191 -9.53 -11.73 10.47
C ASP A 191 -8.23 -12.45 10.87
N LYS A 192 -7.93 -13.61 10.27
CA LYS A 192 -6.69 -14.35 10.52
C LYS A 192 -5.54 -13.91 9.64
N TRP A 193 -5.78 -13.04 8.65
CA TRP A 193 -4.72 -12.58 7.75
C TRP A 193 -3.74 -11.65 8.46
N GLY A 194 -2.55 -11.48 7.87
CA GLY A 194 -1.62 -10.41 8.21
C GLY A 194 -2.17 -9.02 7.86
N GLN A 195 -1.37 -7.98 8.10
CA GLN A 195 -1.77 -6.60 7.91
C GLN A 195 -1.95 -6.22 6.43
N ASN A 196 -1.30 -6.95 5.51
CA ASN A 196 -1.40 -6.69 4.07
C ASN A 196 -1.04 -5.24 3.69
N LEU A 197 -0.02 -4.65 4.34
CA LEU A 197 0.35 -3.26 4.11
C LEU A 197 0.73 -2.97 2.64
N LEU A 198 1.28 -3.96 1.91
CA LEU A 198 1.60 -3.76 0.50
C LEU A 198 0.32 -3.64 -0.33
N GLY A 199 -0.66 -4.52 -0.08
CA GLY A 199 -1.98 -4.43 -0.70
C GLY A 199 -2.65 -3.07 -0.46
N ILE A 200 -2.64 -2.60 0.79
CA ILE A 200 -3.16 -1.28 1.18
C ILE A 200 -2.42 -0.16 0.42
N ALA A 201 -1.08 -0.21 0.36
CA ALA A 201 -0.29 0.79 -0.34
C ALA A 201 -0.64 0.86 -1.83
N LEU A 202 -0.78 -0.29 -2.49
CA LEU A 202 -1.13 -0.39 -3.91
C LEU A 202 -2.53 0.13 -4.20
N MET A 203 -3.52 -0.19 -3.37
CA MET A 203 -4.90 0.30 -3.53
C MET A 203 -4.97 1.82 -3.33
N ASN A 204 -4.27 2.36 -2.34
CA ASN A 204 -4.20 3.81 -2.16
C ASN A 204 -3.54 4.52 -3.36
N VAL A 205 -2.50 3.91 -3.96
CA VAL A 205 -1.87 4.43 -5.18
C VAL A 205 -2.84 4.35 -6.37
N ARG A 206 -3.58 3.25 -6.52
CA ARG A 206 -4.61 3.09 -7.55
C ARG A 206 -5.65 4.21 -7.47
N ASP A 207 -6.16 4.48 -6.27
CA ASP A 207 -7.17 5.51 -6.05
C ASP A 207 -6.61 6.91 -6.34
N LYS A 208 -5.36 7.19 -5.95
CA LYS A 208 -4.70 8.45 -6.28
C LYS A 208 -4.56 8.67 -7.78
N VAL A 209 -4.05 7.67 -8.50
CA VAL A 209 -3.87 7.71 -9.96
C VAL A 209 -5.21 7.90 -10.68
N ARG A 210 -6.26 7.24 -10.19
CA ARG A 210 -7.62 7.38 -10.75
C ARG A 210 -8.14 8.81 -10.64
N HIS A 211 -8.07 9.41 -9.44
CA HIS A 211 -8.52 10.79 -9.24
C HIS A 211 -7.74 11.80 -10.10
N GLU A 212 -6.43 11.60 -10.28
CA GLU A 212 -5.60 12.46 -11.14
C GLU A 212 -6.00 12.36 -12.62
N ALA A 213 -6.36 11.16 -13.09
CA ALA A 213 -6.85 10.94 -14.45
C ALA A 213 -8.22 11.60 -14.69
N GLU A 214 -9.13 11.51 -13.72
CA GLU A 214 -10.45 12.16 -13.75
C GLU A 214 -10.33 13.69 -13.79
N ALA A 215 -9.51 14.28 -12.91
CA ALA A 215 -9.28 15.72 -12.86
C ALA A 215 -8.65 16.27 -14.16
N THR A 216 -7.74 15.51 -14.78
CA THR A 216 -7.14 15.86 -16.07
C THR A 216 -8.19 15.84 -17.19
N CYS A 217 -9.12 14.89 -17.15
CA CYS A 217 -10.19 14.74 -18.13
C CYS A 217 -11.25 15.86 -18.02
N GLU A 218 -11.59 16.28 -16.81
CA GLU A 218 -12.48 17.42 -16.55
C GLU A 218 -11.87 18.73 -17.04
N THR A 219 -10.61 19.00 -16.70
CA THR A 219 -9.89 20.19 -17.15
C THR A 219 -9.75 20.26 -18.67
N SER A 220 -9.68 19.11 -19.34
CA SER A 220 -9.60 19.02 -20.81
C SER A 220 -10.95 19.15 -21.52
N ARG A 221 -12.08 19.08 -20.78
CA ARG A 221 -13.43 19.26 -21.33
C ARG A 221 -13.94 20.70 -21.19
N GLU A 222 -13.34 21.49 -20.30
CA GLU A 222 -13.71 22.89 -20.04
C GLU A 222 -12.89 23.91 -20.84
N ASN A 223 -11.80 23.48 -21.48
CA ASN A 223 -10.96 24.30 -22.38
C ASN A 223 -11.21 23.94 -23.85
#